data_AF-A0A2N6DYL9-F1
#
_entry.id   AF-A0A2N6DYL9-F1
#
_cell.length_a   1.000
_cell.length_b   1.000
_cell.length_c   1.000
_cell.angle_alpha   90.00
_cell.angle_beta   90.00
_cell.angle_gamma   90.00
#
_symmetry.space_group_name_H-M   'P 1'
#
loop_
_entity.id
_entity.type
_entity.pdbx_description
1 polymer ?
#
loop_
_entity_poly.entity_id
_entity_poly.type
_entity_poly.pdbx_seq_one_letter_code
_entity_poly.pdbx_strand_id
1 'polypeptide(L)'
;MRFRFSVKFLIVSSVVVILAVIGGLFAISAAGLVTHEQHEGYFGPAISSDKNQIWFFQRNSSGWAIGPGWEHFTPPARVYMQSDRLSLCYLDRASGKFETVLSWNSTPLQGRFLRNYRGRVLNILGTRIRIHADGKIEYAARLSIPTVPRSETWSVSGRWPTSAPLPAWKKQGTNLSGLSEPVVAGDLEVISLPGKENFPAGIVLLNHRDRTLSIPVRNQVYKELYPNGPDSETLFTSSRKKEIDRRDGMRRTHRELVERFQEKGMREGDALLAAGKEMARLGWWPTPKQIVATRIDSFPDGVTIFTIDPMEITVGLFPDLEKAMANPGKPTEQSGRYTRHRDYRTSERLNEFLMSDPERFGIRIDDTDYLVEIIPAKPPWR
;
A
#
# COMPACT_ATOMS: atom_id res chain seq x y z
N MET A 1 21.96 28.59 -73.48
CA MET A 1 21.40 29.64 -72.59
C MET A 1 21.95 29.37 -71.17
N ARG A 2 23.03 30.06 -70.75
CA ARG A 2 23.63 29.86 -69.41
C ARG A 2 22.89 30.75 -68.42
N PHE A 3 22.01 30.16 -67.60
CA PHE A 3 21.38 30.85 -66.49
C PHE A 3 22.45 31.27 -65.47
N ARG A 4 22.86 32.54 -65.51
CA ARG A 4 23.61 33.16 -64.41
C ARG A 4 22.62 33.39 -63.27
N PHE A 5 22.41 32.38 -62.43
CA PHE A 5 21.78 32.61 -61.13
C PHE A 5 22.70 33.55 -60.34
N SER A 6 22.25 34.78 -60.14
CA SER A 6 22.95 35.77 -59.34
C SER A 6 23.08 35.23 -57.92
N VAL A 7 24.30 35.20 -57.38
CA VAL A 7 24.59 34.79 -55.99
C VAL A 7 23.66 35.50 -54.99
N LYS A 8 23.23 36.72 -55.30
CA LYS A 8 22.25 37.50 -54.53
C LYS A 8 20.89 36.79 -54.39
N PHE A 9 20.41 36.13 -55.45
CA PHE A 9 19.15 35.37 -55.42
C PHE A 9 19.26 34.13 -54.53
N LEU A 10 20.39 33.45 -54.56
CA LEU A 10 20.67 32.30 -53.69
C LEU A 10 20.71 32.70 -52.21
N ILE A 11 21.33 33.84 -51.89
CA ILE A 11 21.37 34.37 -50.51
C ILE A 11 19.97 34.76 -50.05
N VAL A 12 19.22 35.52 -50.85
CA VAL A 12 17.86 35.97 -50.46
C VAL A 12 16.91 34.79 -50.29
N SER A 13 16.92 33.83 -51.23
CA SER A 13 16.08 32.63 -51.11
C SER A 13 16.45 31.77 -49.89
N SER A 14 17.74 31.63 -49.57
CA SER A 14 18.18 30.91 -48.37
C SER A 14 17.71 31.59 -47.08
N VAL A 15 17.81 32.92 -47.01
CA VAL A 15 17.35 33.69 -45.83
C VAL A 15 15.83 33.56 -45.64
N VAL A 16 15.05 33.66 -46.71
CA VAL A 16 13.58 33.50 -46.64
C VAL A 16 13.20 32.08 -46.18
N VAL A 17 13.87 31.04 -46.69
CA VAL A 17 13.62 29.66 -46.26
C VAL A 17 13.98 29.48 -44.78
N ILE A 18 15.12 30.00 -44.32
CA ILE A 18 15.51 29.94 -42.90
C ILE A 18 14.49 30.63 -42.01
N LEU A 19 14.04 31.83 -42.37
CA LEU A 19 13.03 32.56 -41.61
C LEU A 19 11.67 31.83 -41.60
N ALA A 20 11.26 31.23 -42.72
CA ALA A 20 10.04 30.43 -42.78
C ALA A 20 10.14 29.17 -41.90
N VAL A 21 11.28 28.50 -41.87
CA VAL A 21 11.53 27.34 -40.99
C VAL A 21 11.51 27.77 -39.52
N ILE A 22 12.18 28.87 -39.15
CA ILE A 22 12.16 29.38 -37.77
C ILE A 22 10.74 29.78 -37.35
N GLY A 23 10.01 30.51 -38.22
CA GLY A 23 8.62 30.90 -37.98
C GLY A 23 7.69 29.69 -37.84
N GLY A 24 7.88 28.66 -38.67
CA GLY A 24 7.15 27.39 -38.57
C GLY A 24 7.43 26.64 -37.27
N LEU A 25 8.70 26.53 -36.87
CA LEU A 25 9.09 25.91 -35.59
C LEU A 25 8.52 26.69 -34.40
N PHE A 26 8.52 28.02 -34.47
CA PHE A 26 7.92 28.86 -33.44
C PHE A 26 6.40 28.65 -33.35
N ALA A 27 5.70 28.59 -34.49
CA ALA A 27 4.26 28.31 -34.52
C ALA A 27 3.92 26.90 -33.98
N ILE A 28 4.73 25.88 -34.29
CA ILE A 28 4.58 24.52 -33.76
C ILE A 28 4.78 24.50 -32.24
N SER A 29 5.81 25.20 -31.74
CA SER A 29 6.07 25.34 -30.31
C SER A 29 4.96 26.11 -29.60
N ALA A 30 4.48 27.21 -30.18
CA ALA A 30 3.40 28.04 -29.63
C ALA A 30 2.06 27.31 -29.61
N ALA A 31 1.84 26.39 -30.56
CA ALA A 31 0.67 25.50 -30.59
C ALA A 31 0.77 24.32 -29.59
N GLY A 32 1.84 24.23 -28.78
CA GLY A 32 2.00 23.16 -27.80
C GLY A 32 2.19 21.77 -28.40
N LEU A 33 2.53 21.68 -29.70
CA LEU A 33 2.70 20.40 -30.40
C LEU A 33 4.02 19.69 -30.06
N VAL A 34 4.99 20.46 -29.56
CA VAL A 34 6.27 19.96 -29.09
C VAL A 34 6.64 20.75 -27.83
N THR A 35 6.67 20.09 -26.68
CA THR A 35 7.15 20.68 -25.42
C THR A 35 8.38 19.93 -24.93
N HIS A 36 9.30 20.66 -24.31
CA HIS A 36 10.41 20.06 -23.59
C HIS A 36 10.09 20.05 -22.10
N GLU A 37 9.97 18.85 -21.55
CA GLU A 37 9.57 18.61 -20.17
C GLU A 37 10.80 18.28 -19.33
N GLN A 38 10.90 18.88 -18.15
CA GLN A 38 11.90 18.57 -17.13
C GLN A 38 11.21 18.37 -15.78
N HIS A 39 11.47 17.22 -15.16
CA HIS A 39 10.87 16.87 -13.88
C HIS A 39 11.93 16.33 -12.93
N GLU A 40 11.93 16.90 -11.73
CA GLU A 40 12.63 16.39 -10.56
C GLU A 40 11.58 15.93 -9.56
N GLY A 41 11.74 14.75 -8.97
CA GLY A 41 10.78 14.26 -7.97
C GLY A 41 11.40 13.39 -6.89
N TYR A 42 10.74 13.35 -5.72
CA TYR A 42 11.22 12.66 -4.52
C TYR A 42 10.27 11.54 -4.09
N PHE A 43 10.70 10.29 -4.23
CA PHE A 43 9.86 9.11 -4.18
C PHE A 43 10.16 8.21 -2.98
N GLY A 44 9.11 7.62 -2.43
CA GLY A 44 9.16 6.57 -1.41
C GLY A 44 9.93 6.95 -0.14
N PRO A 45 9.64 8.09 0.49
CA PRO A 45 10.36 8.51 1.68
C PRO A 45 10.23 7.47 2.80
N ALA A 46 11.27 7.32 3.60
CA ALA A 46 11.31 6.56 4.84
C ALA A 46 12.10 7.34 5.88
N ILE A 47 11.77 7.19 7.16
CA ILE A 47 12.43 7.89 8.26
C ILE A 47 13.09 6.86 9.18
N SER A 48 14.33 7.11 9.62
CA SER A 48 15.03 6.24 10.57
C SER A 48 14.35 6.23 11.94
N SER A 49 14.55 5.17 12.72
CA SER A 49 13.93 5.02 14.05
C SER A 49 14.40 6.08 15.07
N ASP A 50 15.64 6.55 14.92
CA ASP A 50 16.20 7.67 15.70
C ASP A 50 15.68 9.04 15.24
N LYS A 51 14.85 9.06 14.19
CA LYS A 51 14.24 10.22 13.58
C LYS A 51 15.22 11.18 12.93
N ASN A 52 16.52 10.86 12.78
CA ASN A 52 17.49 11.83 12.26
C ASN A 52 17.69 11.77 10.75
N GLN A 53 17.36 10.65 10.10
CA GLN A 53 17.60 10.45 8.68
C GLN A 53 16.29 10.26 7.93
N ILE A 54 16.13 10.98 6.82
CA ILE A 54 15.05 10.76 5.85
C ILE A 54 15.66 10.21 4.58
N TRP A 55 15.29 8.99 4.20
CA TRP A 55 15.75 8.28 3.01
C TRP A 55 14.70 8.37 1.91
N PHE A 56 15.11 8.58 0.66
CA PHE A 56 14.20 8.65 -0.49
C PHE A 56 14.95 8.43 -1.79
N PHE A 57 14.21 8.15 -2.87
CA PHE A 57 14.73 8.20 -4.22
C PHE A 57 14.51 9.59 -4.83
N GLN A 58 15.55 10.18 -5.41
CA GLN A 58 15.41 11.34 -6.29
C GLN A 58 15.47 10.87 -7.74
N ARG A 59 14.52 11.31 -8.56
CA ARG A 59 14.51 11.04 -9.99
C ARG A 59 14.50 12.35 -10.77
N ASN A 60 15.44 12.47 -11.72
CA ASN A 60 15.59 13.63 -12.59
C ASN A 60 15.42 13.17 -14.04
N SER A 61 14.34 13.60 -14.67
CA SER A 61 13.93 13.15 -15.99
C SER A 61 13.72 14.33 -16.92
N SER A 62 14.15 14.22 -18.17
CA SER A 62 13.86 15.21 -19.21
C SER A 62 13.53 14.54 -20.55
N GLY A 63 12.70 15.20 -21.34
CA GLY A 63 12.30 14.66 -22.64
C GLY A 63 11.50 15.63 -23.48
N TRP A 64 11.25 15.22 -24.72
CA TRP A 64 10.45 15.96 -25.67
C TRP A 64 9.09 15.28 -25.80
N ALA A 65 8.03 15.96 -25.39
CA ALA A 65 6.67 15.52 -25.63
C ALA A 65 6.22 16.07 -26.99
N ILE A 66 5.79 15.17 -27.89
CA ILE A 66 5.37 15.47 -29.25
C ILE A 66 3.92 15.01 -29.42
N GLY A 67 3.10 15.90 -29.93
CA GLY A 67 1.67 15.71 -30.14
C GLY A 67 0.91 16.92 -29.64
N PRO A 68 -0.36 17.07 -30.05
CA PRO A 68 -1.25 18.05 -29.44
C PRO A 68 -1.15 17.90 -27.93
N GLY A 69 -0.75 19.00 -27.29
CA GLY A 69 -0.66 19.07 -25.84
C GLY A 69 -1.95 18.62 -25.18
N TRP A 70 -1.87 18.44 -23.87
CA TRP A 70 -2.98 17.99 -23.04
C TRP A 70 -4.24 18.87 -23.18
N GLU A 71 -4.10 20.11 -23.67
CA GLU A 71 -5.18 21.08 -23.90
C GLU A 71 -6.20 20.64 -24.99
N HIS A 72 -5.88 19.61 -25.78
CA HIS A 72 -6.64 19.27 -27.00
C HIS A 72 -7.29 17.86 -27.00
N PHE A 73 -7.43 17.20 -25.84
CA PHE A 73 -8.18 15.93 -25.65
C PHE A 73 -7.85 14.80 -26.65
N THR A 74 -6.66 14.79 -27.22
CA THR A 74 -6.25 13.91 -28.33
C THR A 74 -5.27 12.80 -27.86
N PRO A 75 -5.10 11.70 -28.62
CA PRO A 75 -4.38 10.47 -28.22
C PRO A 75 -2.91 10.71 -27.77
N PRO A 76 -2.26 9.72 -27.12
CA PRO A 76 -1.23 9.97 -26.11
C PRO A 76 -0.05 10.74 -26.68
N ALA A 77 0.42 11.75 -25.94
CA ALA A 77 1.67 12.43 -26.23
C ALA A 77 2.78 11.38 -26.39
N ARG A 78 3.53 11.47 -27.50
CA ARG A 78 4.72 10.66 -27.71
C ARG A 78 5.86 11.37 -27.03
N VAL A 79 6.44 10.73 -26.02
CA VAL A 79 7.51 11.36 -25.23
C VAL A 79 8.82 10.69 -25.54
N TYR A 80 9.77 11.42 -26.10
CA TYR A 80 11.14 10.95 -26.22
C TYR A 80 11.91 11.29 -24.95
N MET A 81 12.33 10.27 -24.21
CA MET A 81 13.08 10.42 -22.96
C MET A 81 14.56 10.73 -23.28
N GLN A 82 14.95 11.99 -23.18
CA GLN A 82 16.32 12.42 -23.45
C GLN A 82 17.27 12.02 -22.31
N SER A 83 16.86 12.25 -21.06
CA SER A 83 17.61 11.87 -19.87
C SER A 83 16.68 11.32 -18.80
N ASP A 84 17.16 10.33 -18.06
CA ASP A 84 16.45 9.82 -16.88
C ASP A 84 17.48 9.27 -15.90
N ARG A 85 17.60 9.92 -14.75
CA ARG A 85 18.55 9.57 -13.69
C ARG A 85 17.80 9.25 -12.42
N LEU A 86 18.31 8.28 -11.69
CA LEU A 86 17.77 7.89 -10.40
C LEU A 86 18.89 7.91 -9.36
N SER A 87 18.62 8.43 -8.18
CA SER A 87 19.54 8.42 -7.05
C SER A 87 18.83 7.96 -5.79
N LEU A 88 19.52 7.19 -4.96
CA LEU A 88 19.13 6.95 -3.57
C LEU A 88 19.83 8.00 -2.72
N CYS A 89 19.06 8.77 -1.97
CA CYS A 89 19.55 9.89 -1.16
C CYS A 89 19.11 9.72 0.29
N TYR A 90 19.83 10.38 1.20
CA TYR A 90 19.31 10.67 2.52
C TYR A 90 19.54 12.13 2.89
N LEU A 91 18.68 12.62 3.77
CA LEU A 91 18.82 13.90 4.44
C LEU A 91 19.04 13.65 5.93
N ASP A 92 20.13 14.20 6.46
CA ASP A 92 20.33 14.35 7.89
C ASP A 92 19.54 15.56 8.39
N ARG A 93 18.57 15.34 9.27
CA ARG A 93 17.65 16.37 9.75
C ARG A 93 18.29 17.36 10.71
N ALA A 94 19.30 16.95 11.47
CA ALA A 94 19.95 17.81 12.46
C ALA A 94 20.85 18.84 11.78
N SER A 95 21.63 18.39 10.80
CA SER A 95 22.56 19.23 10.03
C SER A 95 21.96 19.83 8.76
N GLY A 96 20.84 19.29 8.28
CA GLY A 96 20.29 19.62 6.96
C GLY A 96 21.13 19.07 5.80
N LYS A 97 22.14 18.23 6.07
CA LYS A 97 23.03 17.69 5.04
C LYS A 97 22.28 16.71 4.15
N PHE A 98 22.25 17.01 2.86
CA PHE A 98 21.75 16.12 1.81
C PHE A 98 22.91 15.32 1.21
N GLU A 99 22.75 14.00 1.08
CA GLU A 99 23.78 13.14 0.51
C GLU A 99 23.18 12.15 -0.49
N THR A 100 23.81 12.06 -1.67
CA THR A 100 23.52 11.01 -2.66
C THR A 100 24.40 9.81 -2.37
N VAL A 101 23.75 8.69 -2.08
CA VAL A 101 24.43 7.46 -1.64
C VAL A 101 24.69 6.52 -2.80
N LEU A 102 23.70 6.38 -3.69
CA LEU A 102 23.81 5.58 -4.91
C LEU A 102 23.23 6.39 -6.06
N SER A 103 23.82 6.31 -7.25
CA SER A 103 23.33 7.00 -8.44
C SER A 103 23.39 6.12 -9.67
N TRP A 104 22.24 5.99 -10.34
CA TRP A 104 22.08 5.39 -11.66
C TRP A 104 21.99 6.51 -12.69
N ASN A 105 23.07 6.67 -13.46
CA ASN A 105 23.19 7.69 -14.51
C ASN A 105 22.19 7.53 -15.66
N SER A 106 21.56 6.36 -15.76
CA SER A 106 20.50 6.07 -16.71
C SER A 106 19.46 5.12 -16.11
N THR A 107 18.22 5.24 -16.56
CA THR A 107 17.18 4.22 -16.37
C THR A 107 16.86 3.55 -17.71
N PRO A 108 16.10 2.44 -17.71
CA PRO A 108 15.64 1.79 -18.93
C PRO A 108 14.72 2.65 -19.81
N LEU A 109 14.31 3.84 -19.36
CA LEU A 109 13.49 4.77 -20.13
C LEU A 109 14.33 5.67 -21.04
N GLN A 110 15.61 5.92 -20.70
CA GLN A 110 16.45 6.84 -21.48
C GLN A 110 16.60 6.37 -22.93
N GLY A 111 16.47 7.32 -23.87
CA GLY A 111 16.56 7.09 -25.31
C GLY A 111 15.34 6.40 -25.91
N ARG A 112 14.23 6.26 -25.18
CA ARG A 112 13.01 5.59 -25.66
C ARG A 112 11.88 6.58 -25.92
N PHE A 113 11.02 6.20 -26.86
CA PHE A 113 9.70 6.80 -27.02
C PHE A 113 8.69 6.11 -26.11
N LEU A 114 8.02 6.88 -25.26
CA LEU A 114 6.91 6.44 -24.42
C LEU A 114 5.60 6.88 -25.05
N ARG A 115 4.58 6.04 -24.91
CA ARG A 115 3.19 6.35 -25.26
C ARG A 115 2.35 6.21 -24.00
N ASN A 116 2.20 7.31 -23.27
CA ASN A 116 1.45 7.34 -22.02
C ASN A 116 0.27 8.30 -22.17
N TYR A 117 -0.88 7.89 -21.64
CA TYR A 117 -2.01 8.78 -21.39
C TYR A 117 -1.87 9.41 -19.99
N ARG A 118 -2.36 10.65 -19.83
CA ARG A 118 -2.55 11.48 -18.62
C ARG A 118 -1.73 11.11 -17.35
N GLY A 119 -0.97 12.09 -16.83
CA GLY A 119 -0.39 12.04 -15.47
C GLY A 119 0.75 11.03 -15.32
N ARG A 120 1.33 10.56 -16.43
CA ARG A 120 2.41 9.57 -16.48
C ARG A 120 3.33 9.83 -17.67
N VAL A 121 3.43 11.07 -18.17
CA VAL A 121 4.20 11.41 -19.38
C VAL A 121 5.60 10.79 -19.33
N LEU A 122 6.28 10.92 -18.18
CA LEU A 122 7.60 10.33 -17.93
C LEU A 122 7.57 9.02 -17.12
N ASN A 123 6.43 8.35 -17.03
CA ASN A 123 6.19 7.12 -16.26
C ASN A 123 6.27 7.32 -14.72
N ILE A 124 5.56 6.47 -13.96
CA ILE A 124 5.58 6.50 -12.50
C ILE A 124 6.66 5.55 -11.98
N LEU A 125 7.50 6.08 -11.09
CA LEU A 125 8.46 5.28 -10.34
C LEU A 125 7.77 4.62 -9.15
N GLY A 126 7.77 3.28 -9.12
CA GLY A 126 7.47 2.53 -7.90
C GLY A 126 8.72 2.43 -7.05
N THR A 127 8.62 2.66 -5.75
CA THR A 127 9.78 2.63 -4.83
C THR A 127 9.42 1.95 -3.52
N ARG A 128 10.43 1.31 -2.91
CA ARG A 128 10.35 0.77 -1.55
C ARG A 128 11.72 0.96 -0.89
N ILE A 129 11.71 1.59 0.28
CA ILE A 129 12.87 1.70 1.17
C ILE A 129 12.50 1.03 2.48
N ARG A 130 13.36 0.15 2.98
CA ARG A 130 13.24 -0.47 4.30
C ARG A 130 14.47 -0.20 5.14
N ILE A 131 14.26 0.39 6.31
CA ILE A 131 15.32 0.68 7.27
C ILE A 131 15.29 -0.40 8.36
N HIS A 132 16.39 -1.14 8.50
CA HIS A 132 16.55 -2.17 9.52
C HIS A 132 17.03 -1.56 10.84
N ALA A 133 16.79 -2.28 11.95
CA ALA A 133 17.20 -1.84 13.28
C ALA A 133 18.73 -1.68 13.44
N ASP A 134 19.52 -2.37 12.60
CA ASP A 134 20.98 -2.25 12.54
C ASP A 134 21.45 -1.10 11.64
N GLY A 135 20.54 -0.23 11.18
CA GLY A 135 20.82 0.90 10.32
C GLY A 135 21.02 0.54 8.83
N LYS A 136 20.95 -0.74 8.45
CA LYS A 136 21.04 -1.12 7.04
C LYS A 136 19.76 -0.72 6.29
N ILE A 137 19.95 -0.33 5.03
CA ILE A 137 18.88 0.12 4.15
C ILE A 137 18.67 -0.92 3.05
N GLU A 138 17.51 -1.55 2.99
CA GLU A 138 17.07 -2.32 1.82
C GLU A 138 16.28 -1.39 0.89
N TYR A 139 16.64 -1.33 -0.38
CA TYR A 139 16.00 -0.44 -1.35
C TYR A 139 15.55 -1.20 -2.60
N ALA A 140 14.50 -0.70 -3.23
CA ALA A 140 14.03 -1.17 -4.52
C ALA A 140 13.32 -0.05 -5.29
N ALA A 141 13.54 0.00 -6.60
CA ALA A 141 12.88 0.90 -7.53
C ALA A 141 12.39 0.11 -8.76
N ARG A 142 11.24 0.49 -9.31
CA ARG A 142 10.59 -0.17 -10.45
C ARG A 142 10.03 0.86 -11.43
N LEU A 143 10.22 0.59 -12.71
CA LEU A 143 9.62 1.33 -13.82
C LEU A 143 8.85 0.35 -14.70
N SER A 144 7.68 0.73 -15.18
CA SER A 144 6.83 -0.13 -16.03
C SER A 144 6.52 0.56 -17.34
N ILE A 145 7.14 0.14 -18.43
CA ILE A 145 6.91 0.70 -19.77
C ILE A 145 5.65 0.06 -20.34
N PRO A 146 4.56 0.81 -20.55
CA PRO A 146 3.38 0.23 -21.17
C PRO A 146 3.66 -0.05 -22.65
N THR A 147 3.69 -1.33 -22.98
CA THR A 147 3.84 -1.85 -24.34
C THR A 147 2.67 -2.80 -24.60
N VAL A 148 2.16 -2.82 -25.82
CA VAL A 148 1.10 -3.75 -26.24
C VAL A 148 1.79 -4.98 -26.87
N PRO A 149 1.45 -6.22 -26.50
CA PRO A 149 0.32 -6.65 -25.65
C PRO A 149 0.60 -6.68 -24.14
N ARG A 150 1.86 -6.54 -23.69
CA ARG A 150 2.23 -6.63 -22.26
C ARG A 150 3.27 -5.59 -21.90
N SER A 151 3.07 -4.91 -20.77
CA SER A 151 4.02 -3.91 -20.24
C SER A 151 5.38 -4.53 -19.87
N GLU A 152 6.47 -3.87 -20.26
CA GLU A 152 7.81 -4.21 -19.80
C GLU A 152 8.05 -3.66 -18.40
N THR A 153 8.26 -4.54 -17.41
CA THR A 153 8.67 -4.12 -16.07
C THR A 153 10.19 -4.19 -15.93
N TRP A 154 10.79 -3.13 -15.39
CA TRP A 154 12.18 -3.05 -15.01
C TRP A 154 12.31 -2.73 -13.53
N SER A 155 13.29 -3.29 -12.85
CA SER A 155 13.56 -2.95 -11.46
C SER A 155 15.04 -3.01 -11.10
N VAL A 156 15.41 -2.31 -10.04
CA VAL A 156 16.70 -2.38 -9.38
C VAL A 156 16.46 -2.47 -7.89
N SER A 157 17.22 -3.30 -7.18
CA SER A 157 17.11 -3.47 -5.74
C SER A 157 18.45 -3.89 -5.14
N GLY A 158 18.63 -3.62 -3.86
CA GLY A 158 19.86 -3.93 -3.14
C GLY A 158 19.78 -3.57 -1.66
N ARG A 159 20.94 -3.60 -1.01
CA ARG A 159 21.13 -3.16 0.37
C ARG A 159 22.24 -2.12 0.45
N TRP A 160 22.19 -1.25 1.45
CA TRP A 160 23.22 -0.26 1.75
C TRP A 160 23.52 -0.25 3.26
N PRO A 161 24.78 -0.05 3.70
CA PRO A 161 25.99 0.01 2.88
C PRO A 161 26.25 -1.30 2.14
N THR A 162 26.89 -1.21 0.96
CA THR A 162 27.28 -2.37 0.15
C THR A 162 28.70 -2.18 -0.36
N SER A 163 29.48 -3.27 -0.36
CA SER A 163 30.78 -3.34 -1.01
C SER A 163 30.68 -3.84 -2.46
N ALA A 164 29.51 -4.36 -2.87
CA ALA A 164 29.29 -4.86 -4.22
C ALA A 164 29.10 -3.70 -5.22
N PRO A 165 29.41 -3.91 -6.52
CA PRO A 165 29.11 -2.96 -7.58
C PRO A 165 27.63 -2.56 -7.60
N LEU A 166 27.34 -1.35 -8.10
CA LEU A 166 25.98 -0.84 -8.22
C LEU A 166 25.12 -1.83 -9.05
N PRO A 167 23.96 -2.27 -8.54
CA PRO A 167 23.13 -3.22 -9.25
C PRO A 167 22.57 -2.61 -10.54
N ALA A 168 22.64 -3.37 -11.63
CA ALA A 168 22.04 -3.01 -12.90
C ALA A 168 20.52 -3.21 -12.88
N TRP A 169 19.82 -2.47 -13.74
CA TRP A 169 18.39 -2.65 -13.98
C TRP A 169 18.10 -4.01 -14.62
N LYS A 170 17.10 -4.73 -14.10
CA LYS A 170 16.68 -6.05 -14.60
C LYS A 170 15.27 -6.01 -15.18
N LYS A 171 15.11 -6.49 -16.42
CA LYS A 171 13.80 -6.73 -17.06
C LYS A 171 13.14 -7.93 -16.38
N GLN A 172 11.88 -7.79 -15.95
CA GLN A 172 11.12 -8.77 -15.12
C GLN A 172 11.62 -8.95 -13.67
N GLY A 173 12.25 -7.94 -13.08
CA GLY A 173 12.73 -8.06 -11.69
C GLY A 173 11.61 -8.08 -10.63
N THR A 174 12.03 -8.23 -9.37
CA THR A 174 11.19 -8.46 -8.19
C THR A 174 9.89 -7.67 -8.16
N ASN A 175 8.79 -8.34 -7.85
CA ASN A 175 7.55 -7.67 -7.47
C ASN A 175 7.86 -6.70 -6.32
N LEU A 176 7.59 -5.41 -6.52
CA LEU A 176 7.52 -4.44 -5.42
C LEU A 176 6.29 -4.79 -4.59
N SER A 177 6.43 -5.73 -3.67
CA SER A 177 5.43 -5.96 -2.63
C SER A 177 5.70 -5.01 -1.47
N GLY A 178 4.70 -4.19 -1.13
CA GLY A 178 4.75 -3.26 -0.01
C GLY A 178 5.20 -1.85 -0.37
N LEU A 179 4.98 -0.93 0.57
CA LEU A 179 5.40 0.48 0.51
C LEU A 179 6.74 0.66 1.23
N SER A 180 7.37 1.83 1.07
CA SER A 180 8.49 2.22 1.93
C SER A 180 8.05 2.17 3.40
N GLU A 181 8.90 1.64 4.27
CA GLU A 181 8.68 1.51 5.71
C GLU A 181 10.02 1.62 6.46
N PRO A 182 10.12 2.33 7.59
CA PRO A 182 9.03 3.02 8.24
C PRO A 182 8.81 4.41 7.63
N VAL A 183 7.53 4.78 7.49
CA VAL A 183 7.11 6.16 7.16
C VAL A 183 6.75 6.94 8.41
N VAL A 184 6.68 6.28 9.57
CA VAL A 184 6.38 6.89 10.88
C VAL A 184 7.47 6.46 11.88
N ALA A 185 8.01 7.42 12.63
CA ALA A 185 8.91 7.19 13.75
C ALA A 185 8.48 8.03 14.96
N GLY A 186 7.83 7.39 15.94
CA GLY A 186 7.17 8.07 17.05
C GLY A 186 6.08 9.01 16.53
N ASP A 187 6.15 10.29 16.88
CA ASP A 187 5.18 11.31 16.44
C ASP A 187 5.46 11.88 15.05
N LEU A 188 6.55 11.47 14.39
CA LEU A 188 6.94 11.99 13.10
C LEU A 188 6.51 11.07 11.97
N GLU A 189 5.96 11.64 10.90
CA GLU A 189 5.60 10.93 9.68
C GLU A 189 6.19 11.64 8.47
N VAL A 190 6.70 10.88 7.51
CA VAL A 190 7.20 11.39 6.22
C VAL A 190 6.23 11.09 5.09
N ILE A 191 5.90 12.11 4.30
CA ILE A 191 4.93 12.05 3.20
C ILE A 191 5.53 12.72 1.95
N SER A 192 5.36 12.10 0.79
CA SER A 192 5.64 12.74 -0.50
C SER A 192 4.50 13.68 -0.87
N LEU A 193 4.81 14.94 -1.16
CA LEU A 193 3.83 15.88 -1.70
C LEU A 193 3.60 15.63 -3.19
N PRO A 194 2.34 15.56 -3.65
CA PRO A 194 2.04 15.47 -5.07
C PRO A 194 2.73 16.57 -5.90
N GLY A 195 3.05 16.26 -7.14
CA GLY A 195 3.55 17.25 -8.08
C GLY A 195 3.07 16.98 -9.51
N LYS A 196 3.55 17.78 -10.46
CA LYS A 196 3.18 17.66 -11.88
C LYS A 196 3.55 16.26 -12.39
N GLU A 197 2.66 15.65 -13.19
CA GLU A 197 2.89 14.33 -13.81
C GLU A 197 3.24 13.20 -12.81
N ASN A 198 2.72 13.28 -11.57
CA ASN A 198 3.04 12.34 -10.49
C ASN A 198 4.53 12.31 -10.09
N PHE A 199 5.29 13.37 -10.36
CA PHE A 199 6.62 13.58 -9.77
C PHE A 199 6.45 14.37 -8.47
N PRO A 200 6.69 13.76 -7.29
CA PRO A 200 6.45 14.44 -6.03
C PRO A 200 7.30 15.69 -5.88
N ALA A 201 6.67 16.82 -5.58
CA ALA A 201 7.33 18.12 -5.54
C ALA A 201 8.21 18.31 -4.30
N GLY A 202 7.99 17.51 -3.26
CA GLY A 202 8.76 17.58 -2.02
C GLY A 202 8.45 16.43 -1.06
N ILE A 203 9.16 16.41 0.07
CA ILE A 203 8.89 15.54 1.21
C ILE A 203 8.50 16.43 2.38
N VAL A 204 7.36 16.12 2.98
CA VAL A 204 6.88 16.74 4.22
C VAL A 204 7.16 15.81 5.38
N LEU A 205 7.55 16.42 6.48
CA LEU A 205 7.58 15.80 7.78
C LEU A 205 6.43 16.38 8.62
N LEU A 206 5.47 15.53 8.97
CA LEU A 206 4.40 15.86 9.90
C LEU A 206 4.81 15.48 11.32
N ASN A 207 4.62 16.40 12.26
CA ASN A 207 4.70 16.11 13.67
C ASN A 207 3.30 16.06 14.27
N HIS A 208 2.90 14.86 14.67
CA HIS A 208 1.57 14.59 15.20
C HIS A 208 1.36 15.06 16.63
N ARG A 209 2.43 15.30 17.38
CA ARG A 209 2.34 15.76 18.77
C ARG A 209 1.94 17.23 18.87
N ASP A 210 2.58 18.08 18.08
CA ASP A 210 2.36 19.52 18.07
C ASP A 210 1.54 20.01 16.87
N ARG A 211 1.14 19.08 15.98
CA ARG A 211 0.44 19.35 14.72
C ARG A 211 1.18 20.31 13.79
N THR A 212 2.51 20.28 13.83
CA THR A 212 3.34 21.08 12.93
C THR A 212 3.77 20.30 11.69
N LEU A 213 4.12 21.02 10.64
CA LEU A 213 4.72 20.46 9.43
C LEU A 213 6.03 21.17 9.10
N SER A 214 6.95 20.43 8.50
CA SER A 214 8.16 20.99 7.89
C SER A 214 8.39 20.34 6.52
N ILE A 215 9.01 21.08 5.59
CA ILE A 215 9.28 20.61 4.23
C ILE A 215 10.80 20.55 4.04
N PRO A 216 11.45 19.48 4.53
CA PRO A 216 12.90 19.33 4.44
C PRO A 216 13.43 19.26 3.00
N VAL A 217 12.64 18.74 2.06
CA VAL A 217 13.05 18.52 0.67
C VAL A 217 11.98 19.06 -0.27
N ARG A 218 12.39 19.85 -1.26
CA ARG A 218 11.49 20.44 -2.28
C ARG A 218 12.23 20.74 -3.58
N ASN A 219 11.55 20.60 -4.71
CA ASN A 219 12.06 20.98 -6.03
C ASN A 219 11.62 22.41 -6.38
N GLN A 220 11.95 22.87 -7.59
CA GLN A 220 11.57 24.21 -8.05
C GLN A 220 10.05 24.38 -8.22
N VAL A 221 9.38 23.35 -8.74
CA VAL A 221 7.93 23.34 -9.02
C VAL A 221 7.09 23.44 -7.74
N TYR A 222 7.63 23.06 -6.59
CA TYR A 222 6.97 23.16 -5.29
C TYR A 222 6.38 24.56 -5.04
N LYS A 223 7.12 25.63 -5.33
CA LYS A 223 6.67 27.01 -5.07
C LYS A 223 5.46 27.40 -5.93
N GLU A 224 5.36 26.85 -7.13
CA GLU A 224 4.23 27.09 -8.04
C GLU A 224 2.97 26.36 -7.56
N LEU A 225 3.13 25.10 -7.12
CA LEU A 225 2.00 24.26 -6.69
C LEU A 225 1.50 24.58 -5.29
N TYR A 226 2.41 25.01 -4.41
CA TYR A 226 2.15 25.26 -2.99
C TYR A 226 2.68 26.64 -2.59
N PRO A 227 2.17 27.74 -3.18
CA PRO A 227 2.66 29.08 -2.91
C PRO A 227 2.52 29.48 -1.44
N ASN A 228 1.47 28.96 -0.78
CA ASN A 228 1.20 29.17 0.64
C ASN A 228 1.59 27.96 1.53
N GLY A 229 2.31 26.98 0.96
CA GLY A 229 2.53 25.68 1.57
C GLY A 229 1.39 24.69 1.30
N PRO A 230 1.59 23.38 1.61
CA PRO A 230 0.54 22.39 1.54
C PRO A 230 -0.47 22.60 2.67
N ASP A 231 -1.73 22.25 2.42
CA ASP A 231 -2.75 22.30 3.45
C ASP A 231 -2.48 21.27 4.55
N SER A 232 -2.22 21.78 5.75
CA SER A 232 -1.90 20.97 6.92
C SER A 232 -3.05 20.03 7.31
N GLU A 233 -4.31 20.48 7.18
CA GLU A 233 -5.47 19.70 7.61
C GLU A 233 -5.69 18.50 6.69
N THR A 234 -5.58 18.71 5.37
CA THR A 234 -5.59 17.62 4.38
C THR A 234 -4.47 16.61 4.65
N LEU A 235 -3.26 17.06 5.00
CA LEU A 235 -2.14 16.17 5.30
C LEU A 235 -2.35 15.35 6.57
N PHE A 236 -2.83 15.96 7.66
CA PHE A 236 -3.15 15.21 8.89
C PHE A 236 -4.33 14.25 8.71
N THR A 237 -5.29 14.59 7.85
CA THR A 237 -6.43 13.72 7.53
C THR A 237 -6.01 12.52 6.67
N SER A 238 -5.06 12.72 5.75
CA SER A 238 -4.50 11.65 4.90
C SER A 238 -3.34 10.87 5.55
N SER A 239 -2.94 11.26 6.76
CA SER A 239 -1.92 10.57 7.55
C SER A 239 -2.24 9.10 7.78
N ARG A 240 -1.21 8.27 7.73
CA ARG A 240 -1.28 6.84 8.05
C ARG A 240 -0.84 6.52 9.47
N LYS A 241 -0.47 7.51 10.28
CA LYS A 241 0.05 7.29 11.64
C LYS A 241 -0.91 6.47 12.51
N LYS A 242 -2.20 6.82 12.55
CA LYS A 242 -3.18 6.07 13.36
C LYS A 242 -3.23 4.59 12.97
N GLU A 243 -3.23 4.30 11.67
CA GLU A 243 -3.23 2.93 11.14
C GLU A 243 -1.95 2.18 11.50
N ILE A 244 -0.79 2.84 11.34
CA ILE A 244 0.53 2.27 11.64
C ILE A 244 0.69 2.01 13.14
N ASP A 245 0.41 3.00 13.99
CA ASP A 245 0.46 2.88 15.45
C ASP A 245 -0.44 1.75 15.94
N ARG A 246 -1.65 1.63 15.37
CA ARG A 246 -2.58 0.54 15.67
C ARG A 246 -1.99 -0.82 15.29
N ARG A 247 -1.43 -0.95 14.09
CA ARG A 247 -0.82 -2.20 13.61
C ARG A 247 0.40 -2.59 14.44
N ASP A 248 1.23 -1.63 14.83
CA ASP A 248 2.41 -1.86 15.64
C ASP A 248 2.04 -2.19 17.09
N GLY A 249 1.03 -1.50 17.65
CA GLY A 249 0.43 -1.83 18.94
C GLY A 249 -0.13 -3.25 18.97
N MET A 250 -0.86 -3.66 17.93
CA MET A 250 -1.38 -5.02 17.78
C MET A 250 -0.26 -6.06 17.74
N ARG A 251 0.78 -5.85 16.93
CA ARG A 251 1.93 -6.77 16.81
C ARG A 251 2.70 -6.90 18.12
N ARG A 252 2.96 -5.77 18.77
CA ARG A 252 3.64 -5.73 20.07
C ARG A 252 2.84 -6.48 21.13
N THR A 253 1.55 -6.18 21.25
CA THR A 253 0.66 -6.84 22.24
C THR A 253 0.62 -8.34 21.99
N HIS A 254 0.47 -8.79 20.74
CA HIS A 254 0.49 -10.22 20.43
C HIS A 254 1.79 -10.90 20.87
N ARG A 255 2.95 -10.31 20.56
CA ARG A 255 4.25 -10.84 20.96
C ARG A 255 4.39 -10.91 22.49
N GLU A 256 4.05 -9.85 23.20
CA GLU A 256 4.10 -9.80 24.66
C GLU A 256 3.17 -10.85 25.30
N LEU A 257 1.99 -11.09 24.71
CA LEU A 257 1.07 -12.12 25.17
C LEU A 257 1.63 -13.53 24.97
N VAL A 258 2.24 -13.81 23.82
CA VAL A 258 2.88 -15.10 23.53
C VAL A 258 4.01 -15.36 24.52
N GLU A 259 4.92 -14.40 24.70
CA GLU A 259 6.03 -14.48 25.66
C GLU A 259 5.50 -14.74 27.08
N ARG A 260 4.50 -13.96 27.53
CA ARG A 260 3.87 -14.12 28.85
C ARG A 260 3.23 -15.50 29.06
N PHE A 261 2.65 -16.12 28.03
CA PHE A 261 2.07 -17.47 28.16
C PHE A 261 3.15 -18.56 28.12
N GLN A 262 4.22 -18.38 27.36
CA GLN A 262 5.38 -19.27 27.39
C GLN A 262 6.08 -19.25 28.74
N GLU A 263 6.24 -18.08 29.37
CA GLU A 263 6.78 -17.94 30.74
C GLU A 263 5.93 -18.67 31.80
N LYS A 264 4.63 -18.88 31.53
CA LYS A 264 3.73 -19.69 32.37
C LYS A 264 3.84 -21.19 32.10
N GLY A 265 4.78 -21.63 31.28
CA GLY A 265 5.03 -23.04 30.96
C GLY A 265 4.15 -23.60 29.85
N MET A 266 3.42 -22.77 29.09
CA MET A 266 2.66 -23.25 27.93
C MET A 266 3.59 -23.61 26.77
N ARG A 267 3.23 -24.63 25.99
CA ARG A 267 3.90 -24.92 24.72
C ARG A 267 3.61 -23.80 23.72
N GLU A 268 4.47 -23.61 22.73
CA GLU A 268 4.36 -22.53 21.75
C GLU A 268 2.99 -22.47 21.06
N GLY A 269 2.46 -23.62 20.60
CA GLY A 269 1.14 -23.70 19.98
C GLY A 269 -0.01 -23.26 20.91
N ASP A 270 0.03 -23.69 22.17
CA ASP A 270 -0.98 -23.32 23.17
C ASP A 270 -0.88 -21.85 23.56
N ALA A 271 0.35 -21.32 23.65
CA ALA A 271 0.61 -19.91 23.91
C ALA A 271 0.09 -19.01 22.78
N LEU A 272 0.26 -19.41 21.52
CA LEU A 272 -0.29 -18.69 20.35
C LEU A 272 -1.83 -18.67 20.37
N LEU A 273 -2.47 -19.81 20.68
CA LEU A 273 -3.93 -19.89 20.78
C LEU A 273 -4.47 -19.04 21.95
N ALA A 274 -3.81 -19.11 23.11
CA ALA A 274 -4.16 -18.31 24.29
C ALA A 274 -3.96 -16.80 24.02
N ALA A 275 -2.85 -16.42 23.39
CA ALA A 275 -2.61 -15.05 22.95
C ALA A 275 -3.69 -14.58 21.98
N GLY A 276 -4.13 -15.42 21.04
CA GLY A 276 -5.19 -15.06 20.10
C GLY A 276 -6.54 -14.81 20.74
N LYS A 277 -6.93 -15.65 21.71
CA LYS A 277 -8.15 -15.43 22.51
C LYS A 277 -8.07 -14.11 23.29
N GLU A 278 -6.91 -13.81 23.86
CA GLU A 278 -6.69 -12.58 24.60
C GLU A 278 -6.66 -11.34 23.68
N MET A 279 -6.08 -11.45 22.48
CA MET A 279 -6.13 -10.39 21.46
C MET A 279 -7.57 -10.06 21.05
N ALA A 280 -8.42 -11.09 20.91
CA ALA A 280 -9.84 -10.90 20.66
C ALA A 280 -10.56 -10.25 21.85
N ARG A 281 -10.25 -10.68 23.09
CA ARG A 281 -10.78 -10.07 24.33
C ARG A 281 -10.41 -8.60 24.46
N LEU A 282 -9.18 -8.24 24.08
CA LEU A 282 -8.68 -6.85 24.05
C LEU A 282 -9.24 -6.05 22.86
N GLY A 283 -9.98 -6.68 21.94
CA GLY A 283 -10.58 -6.01 20.79
C GLY A 283 -9.61 -5.74 19.63
N TRP A 284 -8.39 -6.27 19.67
CA TRP A 284 -7.44 -6.17 18.57
C TRP A 284 -7.85 -7.04 17.39
N TRP A 285 -8.43 -8.21 17.68
CA TRP A 285 -8.93 -9.18 16.70
C TRP A 285 -10.45 -9.33 16.82
N PRO A 286 -11.13 -9.81 15.76
CA PRO A 286 -12.54 -10.15 15.87
C PRO A 286 -12.73 -11.18 16.98
N THR A 287 -13.78 -11.01 17.80
CA THR A 287 -14.19 -12.10 18.69
C THR A 287 -14.90 -13.16 17.84
N PRO A 288 -14.62 -14.45 18.03
CA PRO A 288 -15.39 -15.48 17.35
C PRO A 288 -16.86 -15.39 17.76
N LYS A 289 -17.75 -15.94 16.93
CA LYS A 289 -19.14 -16.16 17.33
C LYS A 289 -19.15 -17.04 18.58
N GLN A 290 -20.05 -16.76 19.50
CA GLN A 290 -20.21 -17.57 20.71
C GLN A 290 -21.64 -18.08 20.79
N ILE A 291 -21.82 -19.18 21.49
CA ILE A 291 -23.12 -19.76 21.81
C ILE A 291 -23.28 -19.85 23.32
N VAL A 292 -24.49 -19.63 23.80
CA VAL A 292 -24.87 -19.83 25.21
C VAL A 292 -26.02 -20.82 25.22
N ALA A 293 -25.81 -22.00 25.80
CA ALA A 293 -26.88 -22.97 26.01
C ALA A 293 -27.50 -22.75 27.40
N THR A 294 -28.82 -22.57 27.44
CA THR A 294 -29.58 -22.42 28.68
C THR A 294 -30.62 -23.53 28.74
N ARG A 295 -30.63 -24.30 29.82
CA ARG A 295 -31.65 -25.33 30.04
C ARG A 295 -33.00 -24.65 30.26
N ILE A 296 -34.03 -25.15 29.59
CA ILE A 296 -35.39 -24.61 29.64
C ILE A 296 -36.40 -25.73 29.84
N ASP A 297 -37.56 -25.39 30.41
CA ASP A 297 -38.68 -26.33 30.60
C ASP A 297 -39.57 -26.42 29.34
N SER A 298 -39.61 -25.36 28.54
CA SER A 298 -40.34 -25.30 27.27
C SER A 298 -39.70 -24.32 26.29
N PHE A 299 -39.80 -24.63 25.00
CA PHE A 299 -39.29 -23.76 23.95
C PHE A 299 -40.17 -22.51 23.77
N PRO A 300 -39.58 -21.31 23.63
CA PRO A 300 -40.32 -20.13 23.22
C PRO A 300 -40.94 -20.31 21.83
N ASP A 301 -42.07 -19.64 21.59
CA ASP A 301 -42.74 -19.66 20.29
C ASP A 301 -41.82 -19.18 19.16
N GLY A 302 -41.92 -19.84 18.00
CA GLY A 302 -41.17 -19.48 16.79
C GLY A 302 -39.69 -19.89 16.78
N VAL A 303 -39.20 -20.58 17.80
CA VAL A 303 -37.83 -21.13 17.82
C VAL A 303 -37.77 -22.41 16.97
N THR A 304 -36.78 -22.49 16.07
CA THR A 304 -36.51 -23.73 15.33
C THR A 304 -35.82 -24.74 16.24
N ILE A 305 -36.37 -25.95 16.34
CA ILE A 305 -35.88 -26.99 17.25
C ILE A 305 -35.15 -28.07 16.46
N PHE A 306 -33.97 -28.46 16.94
CA PHE A 306 -33.19 -29.58 16.43
C PHE A 306 -33.12 -30.67 17.49
N THR A 307 -33.66 -31.85 17.16
CA THR A 307 -33.47 -33.05 17.99
C THR A 307 -32.15 -33.70 17.60
N ILE A 308 -31.20 -33.75 18.54
CA ILE A 308 -29.87 -34.33 18.34
C ILE A 308 -29.85 -35.68 19.07
N ASP A 309 -29.49 -36.75 18.37
CA ASP A 309 -29.30 -38.07 19.00
C ASP A 309 -28.04 -38.02 19.90
N PRO A 310 -28.06 -38.56 21.13
CA PRO A 310 -26.88 -38.57 22.02
C PRO A 310 -25.63 -39.17 21.38
N MET A 311 -25.79 -40.10 20.44
CA MET A 311 -24.69 -40.67 19.67
C MET A 311 -24.02 -39.63 18.76
N GLU A 312 -24.75 -38.63 18.24
CA GLU A 312 -24.17 -37.53 17.45
C GLU A 312 -23.21 -36.67 18.29
N ILE A 313 -23.50 -36.48 19.58
CA ILE A 313 -22.59 -35.82 20.53
C ILE A 313 -21.38 -36.72 20.78
N THR A 314 -21.62 -38.01 21.05
CA THR A 314 -20.59 -39.00 21.38
C THR A 314 -19.54 -39.15 20.27
N VAL A 315 -19.96 -39.13 19.00
CA VAL A 315 -19.04 -39.19 17.84
C VAL A 315 -18.43 -37.84 17.47
N GLY A 316 -18.73 -36.78 18.23
CA GLY A 316 -18.10 -35.47 18.13
C GLY A 316 -18.62 -34.59 16.98
N LEU A 317 -19.88 -34.72 16.57
CA LEU A 317 -20.45 -33.87 15.51
C LEU A 317 -20.66 -32.42 15.97
N PHE A 318 -20.87 -32.20 17.27
CA PHE A 318 -21.22 -30.90 17.85
C PHE A 318 -20.38 -30.54 19.09
N PRO A 319 -19.05 -30.40 18.96
CA PRO A 319 -18.14 -30.27 20.10
C PRO A 319 -18.28 -28.96 20.89
N ASP A 320 -18.81 -27.89 20.30
CA ASP A 320 -19.12 -26.62 20.97
C ASP A 320 -20.47 -26.66 21.71
N LEU A 321 -21.51 -27.28 21.11
CA LEU A 321 -22.80 -27.49 21.74
C LEU A 321 -22.63 -28.38 22.97
N GLU A 322 -21.88 -29.48 22.87
CA GLU A 322 -21.54 -30.34 24.00
C GLU A 322 -20.92 -29.54 25.14
N LYS A 323 -19.91 -28.70 24.84
CA LYS A 323 -19.24 -27.83 25.82
C LYS A 323 -20.18 -26.80 26.44
N ALA A 324 -21.05 -26.18 25.62
CA ALA A 324 -22.01 -25.19 26.07
C ALA A 324 -23.08 -25.81 26.98
N MET A 325 -23.57 -27.01 26.65
CA MET A 325 -24.55 -27.74 27.46
C MET A 325 -23.93 -28.30 28.74
N ALA A 326 -22.64 -28.67 28.73
CA ALA A 326 -21.90 -29.03 29.94
C ALA A 326 -21.67 -27.84 30.88
N ASN A 327 -21.77 -26.60 30.38
CA ASN A 327 -21.62 -25.38 31.16
C ASN A 327 -22.76 -24.37 30.88
N PRO A 328 -24.01 -24.69 31.26
CA PRO A 328 -25.15 -23.86 30.90
C PRO A 328 -25.02 -22.41 31.38
N GLY A 329 -25.48 -21.47 30.54
CA GLY A 329 -25.40 -20.03 30.80
C GLY A 329 -24.02 -19.40 30.59
N LYS A 330 -22.99 -20.17 30.21
CA LYS A 330 -21.65 -19.64 29.90
C LYS A 330 -21.41 -19.57 28.39
N PRO A 331 -20.89 -18.44 27.88
CA PRO A 331 -20.48 -18.33 26.48
C PRO A 331 -19.41 -19.35 26.11
N THR A 332 -19.66 -20.10 25.04
CA THR A 332 -18.74 -21.05 24.43
C THR A 332 -18.46 -20.63 22.99
N GLU A 333 -17.21 -20.73 22.55
CA GLU A 333 -16.84 -20.41 21.18
C GLU A 333 -17.56 -21.34 20.20
N GLN A 334 -18.28 -20.76 19.24
CA GLN A 334 -18.99 -21.52 18.22
C GLN A 334 -17.96 -22.09 17.24
N SER A 335 -17.97 -23.40 17.09
CA SER A 335 -17.24 -24.10 16.04
C SER A 335 -17.87 -23.76 14.68
N GLY A 336 -17.05 -23.63 13.63
CA GLY A 336 -17.50 -23.13 12.34
C GLY A 336 -18.63 -23.94 11.71
N ARG A 337 -18.28 -24.88 10.83
CA ARG A 337 -19.27 -25.76 10.19
C ARG A 337 -19.19 -27.13 10.85
N TYR A 338 -20.32 -27.68 11.27
CA TYR A 338 -20.38 -29.04 11.81
C TYR A 338 -20.05 -30.08 10.75
N THR A 339 -19.33 -31.13 11.13
CA THR A 339 -18.96 -32.22 10.24
C THR A 339 -20.21 -32.98 9.79
N ARG A 340 -20.33 -33.21 8.48
CA ARG A 340 -21.41 -34.05 7.93
C ARG A 340 -21.09 -35.51 8.23
N HIS A 341 -22.10 -36.25 8.68
CA HIS A 341 -22.01 -37.69 8.87
C HIS A 341 -22.97 -38.41 7.92
N ARG A 342 -22.65 -39.65 7.52
CA ARG A 342 -23.50 -40.43 6.61
C ARG A 342 -24.85 -40.76 7.24
N ASP A 343 -24.82 -41.07 8.53
CA ASP A 343 -25.98 -41.63 9.25
C ASP A 343 -26.84 -40.56 9.91
N TYR A 344 -26.40 -39.30 9.91
CA TYR A 344 -27.10 -38.19 10.57
C TYR A 344 -27.26 -36.99 9.63
N ARG A 345 -28.48 -36.48 9.53
CA ARG A 345 -28.80 -35.26 8.77
C ARG A 345 -28.86 -34.01 9.64
N THR A 346 -28.80 -34.15 10.96
CA THR A 346 -28.98 -33.03 11.90
C THR A 346 -27.88 -31.98 11.71
N SER A 347 -26.62 -32.39 11.56
CA SER A 347 -25.51 -31.46 11.34
C SER A 347 -25.61 -30.72 10.00
N GLU A 348 -26.14 -31.35 8.96
CA GLU A 348 -26.42 -30.69 7.68
C GLU A 348 -27.53 -29.65 7.81
N ARG A 349 -28.67 -30.03 8.38
CA ARG A 349 -29.82 -29.12 8.60
C ARG A 349 -29.46 -27.95 9.50
N LEU A 350 -28.69 -28.20 10.57
CA LEU A 350 -28.23 -27.15 11.47
C LEU A 350 -27.26 -26.21 10.77
N ASN A 351 -26.30 -26.74 9.98
CA ASN A 351 -25.43 -25.90 9.16
C ASN A 351 -26.23 -25.01 8.19
N GLU A 352 -27.25 -25.56 7.52
CA GLU A 352 -28.12 -24.80 6.62
C GLU A 352 -28.87 -23.68 7.34
N PHE A 353 -29.41 -23.98 8.52
CA PHE A 353 -30.06 -22.99 9.36
C PHE A 353 -29.09 -21.90 9.85
N LEU A 354 -27.87 -22.26 10.24
CA LEU A 354 -26.86 -21.29 10.68
C LEU A 354 -26.40 -20.35 9.54
N MET A 355 -26.58 -20.72 8.27
CA MET A 355 -26.31 -19.82 7.14
C MET A 355 -27.31 -18.66 7.05
N SER A 356 -28.50 -18.76 7.67
CA SER A 356 -29.46 -17.66 7.73
C SER A 356 -29.19 -16.65 8.86
N ASP A 357 -28.03 -16.75 9.52
CA ASP A 357 -27.61 -15.91 10.66
C ASP A 357 -28.66 -15.78 11.78
N PRO A 358 -29.17 -16.89 12.32
CA PRO A 358 -30.19 -16.87 13.37
C PRO A 358 -29.63 -16.31 14.67
N GLU A 359 -30.48 -15.65 15.47
CA GLU A 359 -30.10 -15.17 16.81
C GLU A 359 -30.17 -16.28 17.87
N ARG A 360 -31.06 -17.27 17.68
CA ARG A 360 -31.28 -18.37 18.64
C ARG A 360 -31.93 -19.59 17.99
N PHE A 361 -31.76 -20.75 18.60
CA PHE A 361 -32.42 -22.00 18.23
C PHE A 361 -32.57 -22.95 19.41
N GLY A 362 -33.43 -23.95 19.28
CA GLY A 362 -33.66 -24.97 20.29
C GLY A 362 -32.88 -26.25 19.97
N ILE A 363 -32.33 -26.87 21.01
CA ILE A 363 -31.76 -28.22 20.95
C ILE A 363 -32.52 -29.10 21.93
N ARG A 364 -32.95 -30.27 21.45
CA ARG A 364 -33.49 -31.34 22.29
C ARG A 364 -32.56 -32.55 22.23
N ILE A 365 -32.10 -33.01 23.38
CA ILE A 365 -31.31 -34.24 23.53
C ILE A 365 -31.93 -35.04 24.65
N ASP A 366 -32.35 -36.26 24.34
CA ASP A 366 -33.19 -37.07 25.23
C ASP A 366 -34.39 -36.27 25.75
N ASP A 367 -34.55 -36.19 27.07
CA ASP A 367 -35.60 -35.44 27.76
C ASP A 367 -35.14 -34.05 28.23
N THR A 368 -34.04 -33.51 27.69
CA THR A 368 -33.51 -32.20 28.07
C THR A 368 -33.56 -31.21 26.91
N ASP A 369 -34.21 -30.07 27.17
CA ASP A 369 -34.34 -28.97 26.23
C ASP A 369 -33.37 -27.83 26.58
N TYR A 370 -32.66 -27.35 25.56
CA TYR A 370 -31.74 -26.23 25.64
C TYR A 370 -32.12 -25.16 24.63
N LEU A 371 -32.25 -23.92 25.10
CA LEU A 371 -32.26 -22.74 24.22
C LEU A 371 -30.81 -22.32 23.99
N VAL A 372 -30.39 -22.28 22.73
CA VAL A 372 -29.07 -21.81 22.33
C VAL A 372 -29.19 -20.42 21.74
N GLU A 373 -28.56 -19.45 22.40
CA GLU A 373 -28.43 -18.07 21.91
C GLU A 373 -27.08 -17.90 21.21
N ILE A 374 -27.07 -17.24 20.06
CA ILE A 374 -25.87 -16.93 19.29
C ILE A 374 -25.46 -15.48 19.56
N ILE A 375 -24.28 -15.31 20.15
CA ILE A 375 -23.63 -14.02 20.29
C ILE A 375 -22.80 -13.79 19.02
N PRO A 376 -23.11 -12.76 18.22
CA PRO A 376 -22.41 -12.52 16.97
C PRO A 376 -20.94 -12.15 17.21
N ALA A 377 -20.10 -12.43 16.22
CA ALA A 377 -18.71 -12.00 16.21
C ALA A 377 -18.65 -10.47 16.30
N LYS A 378 -17.85 -9.95 17.24
CA LYS A 378 -17.61 -8.50 17.34
C LYS A 378 -16.42 -8.16 16.44
N PRO A 379 -16.52 -7.14 15.57
CA PRO A 379 -15.38 -6.70 14.81
C PRO A 379 -14.30 -6.15 15.75
N PRO A 380 -13.02 -6.15 15.32
CA PRO A 380 -11.98 -5.48 16.08
C PRO A 380 -12.32 -3.99 16.21
N TRP A 381 -11.88 -3.34 17.29
CA TRP A 381 -12.16 -1.93 17.56
C TRP A 381 -11.76 -1.06 16.37
N ARG A 382 -12.58 -0.08 15.96
CA ARG A 382 -12.31 0.75 14.76
C ARG A 382 -11.32 1.88 15.04
#